data_AF-A0A958CMW4-F1
#
_entry.id   AF-A0A958CMW4-F1
#
_cell.length_a   1.000
_cell.length_b   1.000
_cell.length_c   1.000
_cell.angle_alpha   90.00
_cell.angle_beta   90.00
_cell.angle_gamma   90.00
#
_symmetry.space_group_name_H-M   'P 1'
#
loop_
_entity.id
_entity.type
_entity.pdbx_description
1 polymer ?
#
loop_
_entity_poly.entity_id
_entity_poly.type
_entity_poly.pdbx_seq_one_letter_code
_entity_poly.pdbx_strand_id
1 'polypeptide(L)'
;MTDFPNRHQLFEELINARQELNRSLLYLTSEETRQPGIHAQWCVRDVMSHVTGREAAFFAAVRNLANDGDPCFPDPLDERQFNLAAIERRSDFSMAEVMDELDSLRQQIMKYLRKLPNQALFGAYEVRASGEWQSIADVLNATIAHDRVHADGIWQWRAAAGLLHWDQFRHQIARERHEFLNAIGGMHESEMISIETCGYWTVRDLMAHVLSWDEEIYRTVKHWTGDRSWQDGALYDDEWNEREVTQRAKLDVIDLADGLATWHRRILQFCDLQAPAALVAAARAPWGEPMSMLSLLYEMAAHDAVHRADIEAMRGAKPRGRSR
;
A
#
# COMPACT_ATOMS: atom_id res chain seq x y z
N MET A 1 2.57 -11.65 25.87
CA MET A 1 2.87 -10.19 25.85
C MET A 1 2.55 -9.73 24.46
N THR A 2 1.45 -9.00 24.28
CA THR A 2 1.18 -8.31 23.01
C THR A 2 2.24 -7.22 22.87
N ASP A 3 3.14 -7.36 21.90
CA ASP A 3 4.06 -6.28 21.55
C ASP A 3 3.21 -5.05 21.22
N PHE A 4 3.42 -3.97 21.97
CA PHE A 4 2.79 -2.72 21.61
C PHE A 4 3.41 -2.28 20.29
N PRO A 5 2.61 -2.06 19.22
CA PRO A 5 3.17 -1.57 17.96
C PRO A 5 3.91 -0.29 18.25
N ASN A 6 5.17 -0.23 17.82
CA ASN A 6 5.95 0.99 17.99
C ASN A 6 5.31 2.08 17.10
N ARG A 7 5.53 3.36 17.43
CA ARG A 7 4.96 4.50 16.68
C ARG A 7 5.19 4.40 15.17
N HIS A 8 6.36 3.90 14.77
CA HIS A 8 6.72 3.81 13.36
C HIS A 8 5.82 2.80 12.64
N GLN A 9 5.66 1.60 13.20
CA GLN A 9 4.74 0.58 12.69
C GLN A 9 3.30 1.12 12.58
N LEU A 10 2.78 1.79 13.60
CA LEU A 10 1.43 2.36 13.55
C LEU A 10 1.27 3.38 12.39
N PHE A 11 2.30 4.17 12.13
CA PHE A 11 2.28 5.16 11.06
C PHE A 11 2.38 4.51 9.68
N GLU A 12 3.20 3.47 9.55
CA GLU A 12 3.26 2.67 8.33
C GLU A 12 1.92 1.98 8.07
N GLU A 13 1.30 1.36 9.07
CA GLU A 13 -0.01 0.73 8.92
C GLU A 13 -1.11 1.72 8.49
N LEU A 14 -1.08 2.95 9.01
CA LEU A 14 -1.96 4.03 8.55
C LEU A 14 -1.73 4.38 7.08
N ILE A 15 -0.48 4.53 6.66
CA ILE A 15 -0.14 4.85 5.26
C ILE A 15 -0.57 3.70 4.35
N ASN A 16 -0.24 2.47 4.72
CA ASN A 16 -0.46 1.28 3.93
C ASN A 16 -1.96 0.97 3.76
N ALA A 17 -2.76 1.11 4.82
CA ALA A 17 -4.22 0.94 4.71
C ALA A 17 -4.86 1.98 3.79
N ARG A 18 -4.39 3.24 3.82
CA ARG A 18 -4.83 4.29 2.90
C ARG A 18 -4.42 4.00 1.46
N GLN A 19 -3.20 3.53 1.26
CA GLN A 19 -2.74 3.12 -0.07
C GLN A 19 -3.57 1.96 -0.61
N GLU A 20 -3.92 0.97 0.21
CA GLU A 20 -4.78 -0.13 -0.21
C GLU A 20 -6.18 0.34 -0.63
N LEU A 21 -6.78 1.25 0.15
CA LEU A 21 -8.03 1.90 -0.23
C LEU A 21 -7.89 2.66 -1.55
N ASN A 22 -6.81 3.42 -1.75
CA ASN A 22 -6.58 4.15 -2.99
C ASN A 22 -6.33 3.21 -4.19
N ARG A 23 -5.61 2.10 -4.00
CA ARG A 23 -5.40 1.07 -5.04
C ARG A 23 -6.73 0.48 -5.51
N SER A 24 -7.69 0.27 -4.59
CA SER A 24 -9.04 -0.22 -4.91
C SER A 24 -9.84 0.70 -5.84
N LEU A 25 -9.42 1.96 -5.99
CA LEU A 25 -10.06 2.96 -6.86
C LEU A 25 -9.40 3.08 -8.24
N LEU A 26 -8.19 2.52 -8.42
CA LEU A 26 -7.42 2.71 -9.64
C LEU A 26 -8.19 2.22 -10.86
N TYR A 27 -8.12 3.05 -11.90
CA TYR A 27 -8.77 2.86 -13.21
C TYR A 27 -10.29 2.84 -13.24
N LEU A 28 -10.99 3.04 -12.11
CA LEU A 28 -12.43 3.30 -12.17
C LEU A 28 -12.69 4.64 -12.84
N THR A 29 -13.65 4.66 -13.75
CA THR A 29 -14.15 5.90 -14.34
C THR A 29 -15.09 6.63 -13.38
N SER A 30 -15.32 7.92 -13.63
CA SER A 30 -16.31 8.71 -12.89
C SER A 30 -17.73 8.15 -12.98
N GLU A 31 -18.06 7.41 -14.05
CA GLU A 31 -19.36 6.75 -14.20
C GLU A 31 -19.42 5.47 -13.36
N GLU A 32 -18.38 4.63 -13.40
CA GLU A 32 -18.29 3.41 -12.60
C GLU A 32 -18.32 3.70 -11.10
N THR A 33 -17.66 4.77 -10.64
CA THR A 33 -17.69 5.16 -9.22
C THR A 33 -19.08 5.60 -8.72
N ARG A 34 -20.04 5.83 -9.63
CA ARG A 34 -21.45 6.15 -9.31
C ARG A 34 -22.38 4.94 -9.43
N GLN A 35 -21.89 3.79 -9.87
CA GLN A 35 -22.70 2.58 -9.92
C GLN A 35 -22.95 2.06 -8.49
N PRO A 36 -24.21 1.78 -8.12
CA PRO A 36 -24.53 1.25 -6.80
C PRO A 36 -24.12 -0.22 -6.68
N GLY A 37 -23.93 -0.71 -5.45
CA GLY A 37 -23.88 -2.14 -5.17
C GLY A 37 -22.79 -2.61 -4.21
N ILE A 38 -21.98 -1.72 -3.63
CA ILE A 38 -20.95 -2.13 -2.66
C ILE A 38 -21.59 -2.55 -1.34
N HIS A 39 -22.50 -1.70 -0.82
CA HIS A 39 -23.29 -1.99 0.38
C HIS A 39 -24.75 -1.61 0.12
N ALA A 40 -25.52 -2.58 -0.38
CA ALA A 40 -26.88 -2.39 -0.85
C ALA A 40 -26.99 -1.34 -1.98
N GLN A 41 -27.23 -0.07 -1.65
CA GLN A 41 -27.47 1.00 -2.63
C GLN A 41 -26.28 1.97 -2.78
N TRP A 42 -25.23 1.84 -1.97
CA TRP A 42 -24.10 2.77 -2.04
C TRP A 42 -23.24 2.52 -3.27
N CYS A 43 -22.86 3.61 -3.92
CA CYS A 43 -21.79 3.62 -4.92
C CYS A 43 -20.42 3.87 -4.26
N VAL A 44 -19.33 3.73 -5.02
CA VAL A 44 -17.95 3.99 -4.54
C VAL A 44 -17.84 5.41 -3.95
N ARG A 45 -18.43 6.40 -4.62
CA ARG A 45 -18.39 7.79 -4.13
C ARG A 45 -19.07 7.95 -2.76
N ASP A 46 -20.18 7.25 -2.53
CA ASP A 46 -20.89 7.30 -1.24
C ASP A 46 -20.07 6.62 -0.14
N VAL A 47 -19.44 5.48 -0.47
CA VAL A 47 -18.46 4.82 0.42
C VAL A 47 -17.34 5.78 0.79
N MET A 48 -16.72 6.45 -0.18
CA MET A 48 -15.64 7.41 0.10
C MET A 48 -16.13 8.61 0.92
N SER A 49 -17.34 9.11 0.66
CA SER A 49 -17.93 10.20 1.45
C SER A 49 -18.16 9.79 2.91
N HIS A 50 -18.57 8.54 3.14
CA HIS A 50 -18.66 7.93 4.45
C HIS A 50 -17.28 7.81 5.11
N VAL A 51 -16.26 7.30 4.39
CA VAL A 51 -14.87 7.20 4.89
C VAL A 51 -14.35 8.57 5.31
N THR A 52 -14.53 9.61 4.48
CA THR A 52 -14.12 10.99 4.82
C THR A 52 -14.86 11.51 6.05
N GLY A 53 -16.16 11.27 6.16
CA GLY A 53 -16.93 11.62 7.35
C GLY A 53 -16.41 10.92 8.61
N ARG A 54 -16.12 9.63 8.53
CA ARG A 54 -15.64 8.82 9.65
C ARG A 54 -14.22 9.22 10.08
N GLU A 55 -13.32 9.46 9.14
CA GLU A 55 -11.96 9.92 9.43
C GLU A 55 -11.95 11.32 10.08
N ALA A 56 -12.83 12.23 9.64
CA ALA A 56 -13.01 13.52 10.32
C ALA A 56 -13.48 13.35 11.78
N ALA A 57 -14.42 12.43 12.03
CA ALA A 57 -14.88 12.12 13.37
C ALA A 57 -13.79 11.49 14.25
N PHE A 58 -12.99 10.56 13.69
CA PHE A 58 -11.83 10.00 14.37
C PHE A 58 -10.78 11.06 14.69
N PHE A 59 -10.50 11.98 13.76
CA PHE A 59 -9.55 13.06 14.02
C PHE A 59 -10.03 13.99 15.15
N ALA A 60 -11.32 14.30 15.20
CA ALA A 60 -11.91 15.04 16.32
C ALA A 60 -11.72 14.29 17.64
N ALA A 61 -12.00 12.98 17.68
CA ALA A 61 -11.77 12.14 18.86
C ALA A 61 -10.31 12.13 19.31
N VAL A 62 -9.36 11.97 18.37
CA VAL A 62 -7.91 12.01 18.65
C VAL A 62 -7.50 13.34 19.30
N ARG A 63 -7.99 14.47 18.80
CA ARG A 63 -7.69 15.80 19.36
C ARG A 63 -8.29 15.99 20.75
N ASN A 64 -9.50 15.49 20.95
CA ASN A 64 -10.24 15.59 22.20
C ASN A 64 -9.59 14.74 23.31
N LEU A 65 -9.17 13.50 22.99
CA LEU A 65 -8.37 12.65 23.88
C LEU A 65 -7.06 13.32 24.31
N ALA A 66 -6.34 13.90 23.35
CA ALA A 66 -5.02 14.46 23.60
C ALA A 66 -5.02 15.76 24.42
N ASN A 67 -6.03 16.62 24.25
CA ASN A 67 -6.06 17.94 24.90
C ASN A 67 -6.78 17.92 26.25
N ASP A 68 -7.91 17.23 26.32
CA ASP A 68 -8.83 17.34 27.45
C ASP A 68 -8.93 16.03 28.26
N GLY A 69 -8.28 14.95 27.78
CA GLY A 69 -8.52 13.59 28.27
C GLY A 69 -9.97 13.14 28.05
N ASP A 70 -10.71 13.88 27.24
CA ASP A 70 -12.16 13.83 27.10
C ASP A 70 -12.47 13.62 25.64
N PRO A 71 -12.63 12.38 25.15
CA PRO A 71 -13.12 12.19 23.82
C PRO A 71 -14.59 12.56 23.83
N CYS A 72 -14.90 13.81 23.48
CA CYS A 72 -16.20 14.08 22.89
C CYS A 72 -16.20 13.39 21.51
N PHE A 73 -16.37 12.06 21.51
CA PHE A 73 -16.97 11.38 20.37
C PHE A 73 -18.33 12.03 20.25
N PRO A 74 -18.69 12.64 19.11
CA PRO A 74 -20.06 13.10 18.94
C PRO A 74 -20.99 11.92 19.22
N ASP A 75 -21.67 11.96 20.37
CA ASP A 75 -22.62 10.94 20.82
C ASP A 75 -23.92 11.09 20.03
N PRO A 76 -24.55 9.97 19.63
CA PRO A 76 -24.49 9.47 18.29
C PRO A 76 -25.69 9.98 17.52
N LEU A 77 -25.46 10.52 16.33
CA LEU A 77 -26.38 10.11 15.28
C LEU A 77 -26.29 8.57 15.26
N ASP A 78 -27.43 7.89 15.36
CA ASP A 78 -27.53 6.45 15.10
C ASP A 78 -26.62 6.10 13.91
N GLU A 79 -25.93 4.96 13.91
CA GLU A 79 -24.87 4.68 12.93
C GLU A 79 -25.34 4.92 11.49
N ARG A 80 -26.61 4.58 11.21
CA ARG A 80 -27.25 4.88 9.94
C ARG A 80 -27.42 6.38 9.69
N GLN A 81 -27.88 7.15 10.68
CA GLN A 81 -28.00 8.60 10.58
C GLN A 81 -26.64 9.27 10.34
N PHE A 82 -25.57 8.83 11.03
CA PHE A 82 -24.22 9.33 10.79
C PHE A 82 -23.80 9.08 9.36
N ASN A 83 -23.98 7.85 8.89
CA ASN A 83 -23.61 7.44 7.54
C ASN A 83 -24.35 8.26 6.47
N LEU A 84 -25.66 8.45 6.64
CA LEU A 84 -26.48 9.28 5.75
C LEU A 84 -26.01 10.74 5.77
N ALA A 85 -25.73 11.32 6.93
CA ALA A 85 -25.25 12.69 7.04
C ALA A 85 -23.86 12.88 6.41
N ALA A 86 -22.98 11.87 6.49
CA ALA A 86 -21.65 11.89 5.87
C ALA A 86 -21.73 11.91 4.33
N ILE A 87 -22.68 11.15 3.76
CA ILE A 87 -22.97 11.13 2.32
C ILE A 87 -23.64 12.44 1.89
N GLU A 88 -24.70 12.86 2.59
CA GLU A 88 -25.47 14.06 2.25
C GLU A 88 -24.60 15.33 2.27
N ARG A 89 -23.68 15.45 3.24
CA ARG A 89 -22.74 16.60 3.31
C ARG A 89 -21.87 16.74 2.05
N ARG A 90 -21.66 15.65 1.30
CA ARG A 90 -20.83 15.59 0.10
C ARG A 90 -21.66 15.23 -1.14
N SER A 91 -22.98 15.42 -1.10
CA SER A 91 -23.89 15.11 -2.21
C SER A 91 -23.46 15.78 -3.51
N ASP A 92 -22.96 17.02 -3.39
CA ASP A 92 -22.59 17.89 -4.51
C ASP A 92 -21.11 17.77 -4.90
N PHE A 93 -20.32 16.99 -4.16
CA PHE A 93 -18.89 16.81 -4.44
C PHE A 93 -18.71 15.80 -5.57
N SER A 94 -17.75 16.08 -6.45
CA SER A 94 -17.16 15.10 -7.35
C SER A 94 -16.31 14.09 -6.57
N MET A 95 -16.02 12.94 -7.19
CA MET A 95 -15.12 11.94 -6.59
C MET A 95 -13.75 12.54 -6.26
N ALA A 96 -13.19 13.38 -7.14
CA ALA A 96 -11.92 14.05 -6.92
C ALA A 96 -11.96 14.97 -5.68
N GLU A 97 -13.02 15.77 -5.51
CA GLU A 97 -13.18 16.64 -4.34
C GLU A 97 -13.31 15.85 -3.03
N VAL A 98 -14.02 14.70 -3.04
CA VAL A 98 -14.09 13.82 -1.86
C VAL A 98 -12.72 13.24 -1.51
N MET A 99 -11.94 12.82 -2.51
CA MET A 99 -10.59 12.30 -2.31
C MET A 99 -9.61 13.38 -1.82
N ASP A 100 -9.65 14.58 -2.39
CA ASP A 100 -8.82 15.70 -1.98
C ASP A 100 -9.08 16.10 -0.53
N GLU A 101 -10.36 16.13 -0.10
CA GLU A 101 -10.71 16.38 1.29
C GLU A 101 -10.15 15.29 2.22
N LEU A 102 -10.28 14.03 1.80
CA LEU A 102 -9.82 12.87 2.57
C LEU A 102 -8.30 12.85 2.73
N ASP A 103 -7.55 13.11 1.67
CA ASP A 103 -6.09 13.21 1.70
C ASP A 103 -5.64 14.40 2.55
N SER A 104 -6.33 15.53 2.47
CA SER A 104 -6.07 16.69 3.32
C SER A 104 -6.29 16.37 4.80
N LEU A 105 -7.34 15.62 5.15
CA LEU A 105 -7.58 15.14 6.51
C LEU A 105 -6.46 14.21 6.99
N ARG A 106 -6.06 13.22 6.17
CA ARG A 106 -4.96 12.30 6.51
C ARG A 106 -3.65 13.05 6.76
N GLN A 107 -3.32 14.03 5.92
CA GLN A 107 -2.14 14.86 6.11
C GLN A 107 -2.18 15.65 7.42
N GLN A 108 -3.36 16.20 7.78
CA GLN A 108 -3.55 16.90 9.05
C GLN A 108 -3.38 15.97 10.25
N ILE A 109 -3.96 14.77 10.20
CA ILE A 109 -3.79 13.72 11.22
C ILE A 109 -2.30 13.40 11.37
N MET A 110 -1.60 13.05 10.30
CA MET A 110 -0.18 12.70 10.35
C MET A 110 0.68 13.84 10.91
N LYS A 111 0.40 15.09 10.51
CA LYS A 111 1.09 16.27 11.04
C LYS A 111 0.83 16.48 12.54
N TYR A 112 -0.38 16.20 13.01
CA TYR A 112 -0.73 16.26 14.41
C TYR A 112 -0.03 15.16 15.22
N LEU A 113 -0.15 13.89 14.78
CA LEU A 113 0.41 12.73 15.46
C LEU A 113 1.93 12.80 15.63
N ARG A 114 2.67 13.35 14.64
CA ARG A 114 4.13 13.55 14.72
C ARG A 114 4.55 14.43 15.90
N LYS A 115 3.68 15.30 16.40
CA LYS A 115 3.97 16.22 17.51
C LYS A 115 3.62 15.65 18.87
N LEU A 116 2.83 14.58 18.93
CA LEU A 116 2.42 13.99 20.20
C LEU A 116 3.61 13.24 20.84
N PRO A 117 3.74 13.26 22.17
CA PRO A 117 4.64 12.32 22.86
C PRO A 117 4.10 10.89 22.81
N ASN A 118 4.96 9.87 22.90
CA ASN A 118 4.53 8.46 22.89
C ASN A 118 3.53 8.17 24.02
N GLN A 119 3.74 8.77 25.19
CA GLN A 119 2.83 8.63 26.33
C GLN A 119 1.40 9.09 26.01
N ALA A 120 1.23 10.13 25.18
CA ALA A 120 -0.11 10.56 24.77
C ALA A 120 -0.72 9.63 23.73
N LEU A 121 0.12 9.09 22.82
CA LEU A 121 -0.33 8.20 21.76
C LEU A 121 -0.82 6.85 22.30
N PHE A 122 -0.10 6.30 23.28
CA PHE A 122 -0.35 4.96 23.84
C PHE A 122 -0.94 4.99 25.26
N GLY A 123 -1.16 6.17 25.83
CA GLY A 123 -1.85 6.32 27.11
C GLY A 123 -3.30 5.90 26.99
N ALA A 124 -3.84 5.25 28.03
CA ALA A 124 -5.25 4.89 28.10
C ALA A 124 -6.04 6.04 28.75
N TYR A 125 -7.16 6.40 28.15
CA TYR A 125 -8.06 7.46 28.58
C TYR A 125 -9.48 6.92 28.70
N GLU A 126 -10.21 7.34 29.72
CA GLU A 126 -11.61 6.95 29.89
C GLU A 126 -12.52 7.70 28.89
N VAL A 127 -13.27 6.94 28.10
CA VAL A 127 -14.27 7.44 27.16
C VAL A 127 -15.57 7.68 27.91
N ARG A 128 -15.94 8.94 28.17
CA ARG A 128 -17.10 9.27 29.02
C ARG A 128 -18.43 8.66 28.55
N ALA A 129 -18.65 8.58 27.23
CA ALA A 129 -19.90 8.08 26.68
C ALA A 129 -20.11 6.58 26.96
N SER A 130 -19.04 5.78 26.98
CA SER A 130 -19.09 4.32 27.18
C SER A 130 -18.52 3.84 28.52
N GLY A 131 -17.72 4.66 29.20
CA GLY A 131 -16.90 4.27 30.35
C GLY A 131 -15.70 3.39 30.00
N GLU A 132 -15.45 3.12 28.71
CA GLU A 132 -14.35 2.27 28.27
C GLU A 132 -13.02 3.02 28.26
N TRP A 133 -11.91 2.30 28.38
CA TRP A 133 -10.57 2.90 28.30
C TRP A 133 -10.00 2.71 26.90
N GLN A 134 -9.65 3.81 26.24
CA GLN A 134 -9.09 3.80 24.88
C GLN A 134 -7.86 4.71 24.79
N SER A 135 -6.91 4.32 23.96
CA SER A 135 -5.77 5.16 23.57
C SER A 135 -6.02 5.82 22.21
N ILE A 136 -5.20 6.83 21.88
CA ILE A 136 -5.18 7.39 20.53
C ILE A 136 -4.78 6.30 19.52
N ALA A 137 -3.86 5.41 19.88
CA ALA A 137 -3.47 4.28 19.03
C ALA A 137 -4.64 3.35 18.72
N ASP A 138 -5.57 3.12 19.66
CA ASP A 138 -6.77 2.30 19.41
C ASP A 138 -7.69 2.94 18.38
N VAL A 139 -7.91 4.25 18.46
CA VAL A 139 -8.70 5.00 17.47
C VAL A 139 -8.04 4.96 16.08
N LEU A 140 -6.71 5.03 16.02
CA LEU A 140 -5.97 4.91 14.77
C LEU A 140 -6.02 3.49 14.20
N ASN A 141 -5.95 2.46 15.05
CA ASN A 141 -6.14 1.06 14.63
C ASN A 141 -7.56 0.85 14.07
N ALA A 142 -8.58 1.47 14.67
CA ALA A 142 -9.93 1.45 14.12
C ALA A 142 -10.01 2.15 12.75
N THR A 143 -9.23 3.22 12.54
CA THR A 143 -9.13 3.92 11.24
C THR A 143 -8.45 3.03 10.18
N ILE A 144 -7.36 2.36 10.56
CA ILE A 144 -6.65 1.38 9.71
C ILE A 144 -7.59 0.25 9.28
N ALA A 145 -8.31 -0.34 10.24
CA ALA A 145 -9.27 -1.40 9.96
C ALA A 145 -10.42 -0.92 9.05
N HIS A 146 -10.89 0.31 9.25
CA HIS A 146 -11.95 0.91 8.46
C HIS A 146 -11.55 1.11 6.99
N ASP A 147 -10.37 1.66 6.72
CA ASP A 147 -9.83 1.79 5.36
C ASP A 147 -9.74 0.41 4.67
N ARG A 148 -9.23 -0.61 5.38
CA ARG A 148 -9.09 -1.98 4.85
C ARG A 148 -10.42 -2.64 4.53
N VAL A 149 -11.43 -2.50 5.40
CA VAL A 149 -12.78 -3.05 5.18
C VAL A 149 -13.40 -2.46 3.91
N HIS A 150 -13.28 -1.15 3.70
CA HIS A 150 -13.82 -0.51 2.50
C HIS A 150 -13.02 -0.84 1.24
N ALA A 151 -11.69 -0.97 1.34
CA ALA A 151 -10.87 -1.42 0.21
C ALA A 151 -11.29 -2.83 -0.25
N ASP A 152 -11.42 -3.78 0.69
CA ASP A 152 -11.89 -5.14 0.40
C ASP A 152 -13.31 -5.14 -0.19
N GLY A 153 -14.23 -4.36 0.39
CA GLY A 153 -15.59 -4.20 -0.14
C GLY A 153 -15.63 -3.68 -1.57
N ILE A 154 -14.82 -2.66 -1.89
CA ILE A 154 -14.71 -2.11 -3.25
C ILE A 154 -14.12 -3.17 -4.19
N TRP A 155 -13.06 -3.87 -3.79
CA TRP A 155 -12.46 -4.90 -4.61
C TRP A 155 -13.42 -6.06 -4.93
N GLN A 156 -14.14 -6.55 -3.92
CA GLN A 156 -15.15 -7.59 -4.09
C GLN A 156 -16.27 -7.15 -5.03
N TRP A 157 -16.77 -5.92 -4.85
CA TRP A 157 -17.76 -5.35 -5.76
C TRP A 157 -17.25 -5.25 -7.20
N ARG A 158 -16.01 -4.76 -7.40
CA ARG A 158 -15.40 -4.68 -8.74
C ARG A 158 -15.28 -6.04 -9.39
N ALA A 159 -14.84 -7.06 -8.65
CA ALA A 159 -14.74 -8.42 -9.17
C ALA A 159 -16.12 -8.98 -9.56
N ALA A 160 -17.15 -8.75 -8.75
CA ALA A 160 -18.51 -9.22 -9.02
C ALA A 160 -19.17 -8.47 -10.19
N ALA A 161 -18.89 -7.17 -10.34
CA ALA A 161 -19.46 -6.32 -11.38
C ALA A 161 -18.70 -6.39 -12.72
N GLY A 162 -17.55 -7.08 -12.78
CA GLY A 162 -16.69 -7.11 -13.97
C GLY A 162 -15.90 -5.82 -14.20
N LEU A 163 -15.69 -5.03 -13.15
CA LEU A 163 -15.01 -3.72 -13.17
C LEU A 163 -13.59 -3.78 -12.58
N LEU A 164 -12.97 -4.96 -12.57
CA LEU A 164 -11.62 -5.12 -12.04
C LEU A 164 -10.58 -4.41 -12.92
N HIS A 165 -10.87 -4.27 -14.22
CA HIS A 165 -9.98 -3.66 -15.21
C HIS A 165 -8.60 -4.34 -15.25
N TRP A 166 -8.59 -5.67 -15.19
CA TRP A 166 -7.35 -6.47 -15.17
C TRP A 166 -6.40 -6.09 -16.30
N ASP A 167 -6.89 -5.86 -17.52
CA ASP A 167 -6.04 -5.50 -18.65
C ASP A 167 -5.24 -4.20 -18.42
N GLN A 168 -5.81 -3.22 -17.71
CA GLN A 168 -5.14 -1.97 -17.39
C GLN A 168 -4.07 -2.16 -16.30
N PHE A 169 -4.39 -2.93 -15.24
CA PHE A 169 -3.40 -3.33 -14.24
C PHE A 169 -2.26 -4.12 -14.87
N ARG A 170 -2.58 -5.14 -15.66
CA ARG A 170 -1.62 -5.98 -16.36
C ARG A 170 -0.71 -5.16 -17.29
N HIS A 171 -1.29 -4.21 -18.03
CA HIS A 171 -0.53 -3.30 -18.88
C HIS A 171 0.42 -2.44 -18.05
N GLN A 172 -0.05 -1.84 -16.95
CA GLN A 172 0.78 -1.03 -16.07
C GLN A 172 1.94 -1.84 -15.47
N ILE A 173 1.67 -3.04 -14.95
CA ILE A 173 2.69 -3.92 -14.36
C ILE A 173 3.74 -4.29 -15.41
N ALA A 174 3.31 -4.69 -16.61
CA ALA A 174 4.22 -5.00 -17.71
C ALA A 174 5.03 -3.78 -18.17
N ARG A 175 4.41 -2.59 -18.18
CA ARG A 175 5.06 -1.34 -18.57
C ARG A 175 6.17 -0.98 -17.60
N GLU A 176 5.94 -0.98 -16.28
CA GLU A 176 6.99 -0.59 -15.33
C GLU A 176 8.19 -1.55 -15.37
N ARG A 177 7.97 -2.87 -15.52
CA ARG A 177 9.08 -3.82 -15.75
C ARG A 177 9.83 -3.51 -17.04
N HIS A 178 9.12 -3.18 -18.12
CA HIS A 178 9.75 -2.83 -19.40
C HIS A 178 10.58 -1.55 -19.29
N GLU A 179 10.05 -0.51 -18.66
CA GLU A 179 10.75 0.75 -18.43
C GLU A 179 11.97 0.57 -17.51
N PHE A 180 11.86 -0.27 -16.47
CA PHE A 180 12.99 -0.64 -15.62
C PHE A 180 14.12 -1.29 -16.43
N LEU A 181 13.81 -2.28 -17.27
CA LEU A 181 14.79 -2.93 -18.14
C LEU A 181 15.36 -1.96 -19.20
N ASN A 182 14.55 -1.04 -19.73
CA ASN A 182 15.01 -0.01 -20.67
C ASN A 182 15.97 0.98 -20.02
N ALA A 183 15.78 1.33 -18.74
CA ALA A 183 16.69 2.21 -18.01
C ALA A 183 18.09 1.60 -17.85
N ILE A 184 18.17 0.27 -17.79
CA ILE A 184 19.42 -0.51 -17.80
C ILE A 184 20.01 -0.61 -19.22
N GLY A 185 19.16 -0.56 -20.25
CA GLY A 185 19.55 -0.66 -21.65
C GLY A 185 20.65 0.33 -22.06
N GLY A 186 21.69 -0.21 -22.71
CA GLY A 186 22.82 0.56 -23.23
C GLY A 186 23.95 0.82 -22.23
N MET A 187 23.85 0.32 -20.99
CA MET A 187 24.95 0.34 -20.04
C MET A 187 26.00 -0.74 -20.38
N HIS A 188 27.28 -0.42 -20.16
CA HIS A 188 28.32 -1.44 -20.20
C HIS A 188 28.31 -2.25 -18.89
N GLU A 189 28.57 -3.56 -18.99
CA GLU A 189 28.64 -4.44 -17.80
C GLU A 189 29.61 -3.91 -16.75
N SER A 190 30.76 -3.37 -17.15
CA SER A 190 31.73 -2.75 -16.24
C SER A 190 31.15 -1.58 -15.43
N GLU A 191 30.21 -0.82 -15.99
CA GLU A 191 29.51 0.26 -15.28
C GLU A 191 28.49 -0.32 -14.30
N MET A 192 27.75 -1.34 -14.74
CA MET A 192 26.69 -1.97 -13.95
C MET A 192 27.20 -2.64 -12.67
N ILE A 193 28.46 -3.09 -12.65
CA ILE A 193 29.11 -3.72 -11.49
C ILE A 193 29.97 -2.75 -10.66
N SER A 194 30.12 -1.49 -11.07
CA SER A 194 31.05 -0.55 -10.39
C SER A 194 30.43 0.77 -9.95
N ILE A 195 29.28 1.15 -10.49
CA ILE A 195 28.62 2.40 -10.15
C ILE A 195 27.52 2.15 -9.12
N GLU A 196 27.72 2.70 -7.92
CA GLU A 196 26.70 2.78 -6.87
C GLU A 196 25.48 3.54 -7.39
N THR A 197 24.31 2.93 -7.26
CA THR A 197 23.04 3.42 -7.81
C THR A 197 22.02 3.66 -6.71
N CYS A 198 21.87 2.72 -5.78
CA CYS A 198 20.97 2.84 -4.63
C CYS A 198 21.77 2.60 -3.35
N GLY A 199 22.10 3.67 -2.62
CA GLY A 199 23.07 3.57 -1.52
C GLY A 199 24.43 3.10 -2.03
N TYR A 200 24.89 1.94 -1.56
CA TYR A 200 26.13 1.30 -2.02
C TYR A 200 25.89 0.16 -3.03
N TRP A 201 24.64 -0.17 -3.34
CA TRP A 201 24.35 -1.20 -4.33
C TRP A 201 24.63 -0.72 -5.74
N THR A 202 25.26 -1.57 -6.52
CA THR A 202 25.45 -1.36 -7.96
C THR A 202 24.18 -1.68 -8.74
N VAL A 203 24.11 -1.34 -10.04
CA VAL A 203 22.96 -1.74 -10.88
C VAL A 203 22.81 -3.26 -10.89
N ARG A 204 23.92 -4.00 -10.91
CA ARG A 204 23.92 -5.46 -10.87
C ARG A 204 23.36 -5.99 -9.55
N ASP A 205 23.67 -5.36 -8.42
CA ASP A 205 23.09 -5.74 -7.11
C ASP A 205 21.60 -5.42 -7.05
N LEU A 206 21.19 -4.29 -7.61
CA LEU A 206 19.79 -3.90 -7.72
C LEU A 206 18.98 -4.90 -8.56
N MET A 207 19.53 -5.37 -9.67
CA MET A 207 18.91 -6.44 -10.47
C MET A 207 18.77 -7.74 -9.68
N ALA A 208 19.78 -8.11 -8.89
CA ALA A 208 19.72 -9.29 -8.02
C ALA A 208 18.65 -9.15 -6.93
N HIS A 209 18.54 -7.98 -6.31
CA HIS A 209 17.47 -7.64 -5.35
C HIS A 209 16.09 -7.80 -5.98
N VAL A 210 15.84 -7.15 -7.12
CA VAL A 210 14.54 -7.21 -7.80
C VAL A 210 14.20 -8.65 -8.25
N LEU A 211 15.18 -9.41 -8.73
CA LEU A 211 15.00 -10.82 -9.09
C LEU A 211 14.58 -11.66 -7.88
N SER A 212 15.17 -11.40 -6.72
CA SER A 212 14.84 -12.10 -5.47
C SER A 212 13.40 -11.85 -5.05
N TRP A 213 12.94 -10.61 -5.20
CA TRP A 213 11.54 -10.26 -4.99
C TRP A 213 10.61 -10.90 -6.02
N ASP A 214 10.94 -10.93 -7.31
CA ASP A 214 10.12 -11.61 -8.33
C ASP A 214 9.93 -13.10 -8.00
N GLU A 215 10.98 -13.77 -7.53
CA GLU A 215 10.92 -15.18 -7.10
C GLU A 215 10.02 -15.37 -5.88
N GLU A 216 10.16 -14.52 -4.87
CA GLU A 216 9.36 -14.59 -3.64
C GLU A 216 7.89 -14.25 -3.91
N ILE A 217 7.63 -13.26 -4.74
CA ILE A 217 6.27 -12.84 -5.13
C ILE A 217 5.62 -13.95 -5.94
N TYR A 218 6.31 -14.58 -6.89
CA TYR A 218 5.74 -15.69 -7.62
C TYR A 218 5.35 -16.86 -6.71
N ARG A 219 6.20 -17.22 -5.74
CA ARG A 219 5.87 -18.25 -4.74
C ARG A 219 4.68 -17.85 -3.87
N THR A 220 4.60 -16.57 -3.51
CA THR A 220 3.54 -15.98 -2.70
C THR A 220 2.19 -15.99 -3.41
N VAL A 221 2.10 -15.47 -4.63
CA VAL A 221 0.82 -15.42 -5.37
C VAL A 221 0.26 -16.81 -5.67
N LYS A 222 1.13 -17.81 -5.86
CA LYS A 222 0.74 -19.21 -6.01
C LYS A 222 0.07 -19.82 -4.78
N HIS A 223 0.36 -19.29 -3.59
CA HIS A 223 -0.20 -19.77 -2.32
C HIS A 223 -0.84 -18.60 -1.55
N TRP A 224 -1.44 -17.66 -2.27
CA TRP A 224 -1.87 -16.38 -1.71
C TRP A 224 -2.76 -16.51 -0.46
N THR A 225 -3.78 -17.35 -0.56
CA THR A 225 -4.68 -17.71 0.55
C THR A 225 -4.33 -19.06 1.20
N GLY A 226 -3.23 -19.66 0.77
CA GLY A 226 -2.77 -20.97 1.21
C GLY A 226 -1.73 -20.91 2.32
N ASP A 227 -1.25 -22.09 2.71
CA ASP A 227 -0.13 -22.22 3.65
C ASP A 227 1.16 -21.67 3.03
N ARG A 228 1.91 -20.90 3.83
CA ARG A 228 3.14 -20.21 3.45
C ARG A 228 4.22 -20.40 4.50
N SER A 229 4.40 -21.63 4.96
CA SER A 229 5.35 -21.98 6.02
C SER A 229 6.81 -21.55 5.76
N TRP A 230 7.19 -21.23 4.51
CA TRP A 230 8.53 -20.70 4.20
C TRP A 230 8.70 -19.22 4.58
N GLN A 231 7.60 -18.51 4.86
CA GLN A 231 7.58 -17.13 5.34
C GLN A 231 7.50 -17.07 6.87
N ASP A 232 7.33 -18.21 7.55
CA ASP A 232 7.23 -18.26 9.02
C ASP A 232 8.55 -17.80 9.65
N GLY A 233 8.50 -16.66 10.35
CA GLY A 233 9.67 -16.06 10.97
C GLY A 233 10.64 -15.37 10.00
N ALA A 234 10.28 -15.28 8.70
CA ALA A 234 11.03 -14.48 7.75
C ALA A 234 10.83 -12.99 8.05
N LEU A 235 11.94 -12.28 8.26
CA LEU A 235 11.96 -10.82 8.35
C LEU A 235 12.35 -10.29 6.98
N TYR A 236 11.40 -9.70 6.26
CA TYR A 236 11.63 -9.10 4.94
C TYR A 236 12.15 -7.67 5.10
N ASP A 237 13.33 -7.56 5.69
CA ASP A 237 14.02 -6.31 5.97
C ASP A 237 15.30 -6.17 5.14
N ASP A 238 16.12 -5.16 5.46
CA ASP A 238 17.40 -4.93 4.80
C ASP A 238 18.34 -6.13 4.91
N GLU A 239 18.33 -6.88 6.03
CA GLU A 239 19.18 -8.06 6.18
C GLU A 239 18.76 -9.19 5.22
N TRP A 240 17.46 -9.38 5.01
CA TRP A 240 16.97 -10.31 3.99
C TRP A 240 17.42 -9.87 2.59
N ASN A 241 17.24 -8.61 2.24
CA ASN A 241 17.65 -8.10 0.92
C ASN A 241 19.17 -8.30 0.69
N GLU A 242 20.01 -7.98 1.67
CA GLU A 242 21.47 -8.16 1.59
C GLU A 242 21.87 -9.63 1.40
N ARG A 243 21.22 -10.54 2.13
CA ARG A 243 21.47 -11.98 1.99
C ARG A 243 21.09 -12.47 0.60
N GLU A 244 19.97 -12.02 0.04
CA GLU A 244 19.51 -12.43 -1.28
C GLU A 244 20.40 -11.91 -2.41
N VAL A 245 20.88 -10.66 -2.31
CA VAL A 245 21.88 -10.08 -3.23
C VAL A 245 23.19 -10.87 -3.15
N THR A 246 23.67 -11.17 -1.93
CA THR A 246 24.91 -11.94 -1.69
C THR A 246 24.82 -13.36 -2.25
N GLN A 247 23.69 -14.06 -2.06
CA GLN A 247 23.48 -15.41 -2.60
C GLN A 247 23.57 -15.44 -4.13
N ARG A 248 23.22 -14.34 -4.78
CA ARG A 248 23.26 -14.18 -6.23
C ARG A 248 24.58 -13.63 -6.74
N ALA A 249 25.61 -13.43 -5.92
CA ALA A 249 26.91 -12.82 -6.29
C ALA A 249 27.63 -13.46 -7.49
N LYS A 250 27.28 -14.70 -7.87
CA LYS A 250 27.88 -15.42 -9.00
C LYS A 250 27.16 -15.22 -10.33
N LEU A 251 25.94 -14.70 -10.33
CA LEU A 251 25.18 -14.44 -11.55
C LEU A 251 25.75 -13.22 -12.26
N ASP A 252 25.95 -13.32 -13.57
CA ASP A 252 26.31 -12.16 -14.38
C ASP A 252 25.07 -11.31 -14.73
N VAL A 253 25.29 -10.18 -15.40
CA VAL A 253 24.19 -9.27 -15.76
C VAL A 253 23.18 -9.92 -16.71
N ILE A 254 23.63 -10.81 -17.60
CA ILE A 254 22.77 -11.48 -18.58
C ILE A 254 21.87 -12.48 -17.85
N ASP A 255 22.44 -13.30 -16.96
CA ASP A 255 21.69 -14.24 -16.12
C ASP A 255 20.60 -13.52 -15.31
N LEU A 256 20.93 -12.37 -14.72
CA LEU A 256 19.99 -11.56 -13.95
C LEU A 256 18.88 -10.98 -14.83
N ALA A 257 19.21 -10.44 -16.01
CA ALA A 257 18.22 -9.91 -16.95
C ALA A 257 17.26 -10.99 -17.46
N ASP A 258 17.78 -12.17 -17.81
CA ASP A 258 16.99 -13.32 -18.23
C ASP A 258 16.09 -13.83 -17.09
N GLY A 259 16.60 -13.84 -15.86
CA GLY A 259 15.83 -14.15 -14.66
C GLY A 259 14.64 -13.22 -14.47
N LEU A 260 14.88 -11.90 -14.49
CA LEU A 260 13.84 -10.86 -14.35
C LEU A 260 12.75 -11.01 -15.42
N ALA A 261 13.14 -11.18 -16.69
CA ALA A 261 12.19 -11.38 -17.78
C ALA A 261 11.38 -12.68 -17.63
N THR A 262 12.03 -13.74 -17.15
CA THR A 262 11.41 -15.06 -16.97
C THR A 262 10.38 -15.05 -15.84
N TRP A 263 10.75 -14.56 -14.65
CA TRP A 263 9.85 -14.59 -13.50
C TRP A 263 8.70 -13.61 -13.64
N HIS A 264 8.95 -12.40 -14.15
CA HIS A 264 7.88 -11.46 -14.45
C HIS A 264 6.83 -12.06 -15.41
N ARG A 265 7.28 -12.74 -16.47
CA ARG A 265 6.36 -13.43 -17.39
C ARG A 265 5.56 -14.53 -16.69
N ARG A 266 6.20 -15.32 -15.81
CA ARG A 266 5.53 -16.37 -15.03
C ARG A 266 4.47 -15.80 -14.10
N ILE A 267 4.75 -14.67 -13.43
CA ILE A 267 3.79 -13.98 -12.56
C ILE A 267 2.57 -13.54 -13.38
N LEU A 268 2.78 -12.83 -14.49
CA LEU A 268 1.67 -12.36 -15.33
C LEU A 268 0.86 -13.51 -15.91
N GLN A 269 1.52 -14.56 -16.43
CA GLN A 269 0.83 -15.75 -16.94
C GLN A 269 0.03 -16.47 -15.87
N PHE A 270 0.53 -16.55 -14.64
CA PHE A 270 -0.21 -17.14 -13.52
C PHE A 270 -1.47 -16.32 -13.22
N CYS A 271 -1.36 -14.99 -13.21
CA CYS A 271 -2.45 -14.06 -12.91
C CYS A 271 -3.51 -14.03 -14.02
N ASP A 272 -3.09 -14.12 -15.29
CA ASP A 272 -3.98 -14.20 -16.46
C ASP A 272 -4.92 -15.42 -16.41
N LEU A 273 -4.57 -16.44 -15.63
CA LEU A 273 -5.36 -17.66 -15.46
C LEU A 273 -6.27 -17.64 -14.22
N GLN A 274 -6.21 -16.59 -13.39
CA GLN A 274 -7.00 -16.51 -12.17
C GLN A 274 -8.41 -15.98 -12.43
N ALA A 275 -9.38 -16.47 -11.67
CA ALA A 275 -10.69 -15.85 -11.60
C ALA A 275 -10.58 -14.45 -10.92
N PRO A 276 -11.44 -13.47 -11.27
CA PRO A 276 -11.43 -12.15 -10.63
C PRO A 276 -11.49 -12.22 -9.10
N ALA A 277 -12.31 -13.12 -8.55
CA ALA A 277 -12.42 -13.34 -7.10
C ALA A 277 -11.11 -13.76 -6.44
N ALA A 278 -10.24 -14.51 -7.14
CA ALA A 278 -8.94 -14.91 -6.62
C ALA A 278 -7.92 -13.75 -6.63
N LEU A 279 -7.98 -12.87 -7.65
CA LEU A 279 -7.13 -11.67 -7.72
C LEU A 279 -7.46 -10.65 -6.62
N VAL A 280 -8.71 -10.60 -6.18
CA VAL A 280 -9.15 -9.67 -5.13
C VAL A 280 -9.18 -10.27 -3.73
N ALA A 281 -8.93 -11.57 -3.58
CA ALA A 281 -8.97 -12.22 -2.28
C ALA A 281 -8.01 -11.50 -1.31
N ALA A 282 -8.51 -11.11 -0.14
CA ALA A 282 -7.69 -10.51 0.89
C ALA A 282 -6.77 -11.56 1.54
N ALA A 283 -5.49 -11.27 1.61
CA ALA A 283 -4.51 -12.03 2.38
C ALA A 283 -3.41 -11.09 2.88
N ARG A 284 -2.20 -11.61 3.11
CA ARG A 284 -1.05 -10.80 3.54
C ARG A 284 0.08 -10.86 2.54
N ALA A 285 0.71 -9.74 2.23
CA ALA A 285 1.99 -9.68 1.51
C ALA A 285 3.10 -10.43 2.30
N PRO A 286 4.25 -10.73 1.67
CA PRO A 286 5.38 -11.39 2.36
C PRO A 286 5.80 -10.65 3.64
N TRP A 287 5.85 -9.32 3.60
CA TRP A 287 6.14 -8.45 4.75
C TRP A 287 4.98 -8.29 5.75
N GLY A 288 3.91 -9.09 5.62
CA GLY A 288 2.83 -9.18 6.60
C GLY A 288 1.66 -8.20 6.40
N GLU A 289 1.76 -7.25 5.48
CA GLU A 289 0.71 -6.26 5.22
C GLU A 289 -0.57 -6.89 4.64
N PRO A 290 -1.76 -6.61 5.20
CA PRO A 290 -3.03 -7.04 4.60
C PRO A 290 -3.36 -6.28 3.32
N MET A 291 -3.58 -7.00 2.22
CA MET A 291 -3.97 -6.43 0.91
C MET A 291 -4.60 -7.49 0.00
N SER A 292 -5.06 -7.10 -1.19
CA SER A 292 -5.45 -8.03 -2.24
C SER A 292 -4.24 -8.55 -3.05
N MET A 293 -4.39 -9.66 -3.78
CA MET A 293 -3.32 -10.15 -4.68
C MET A 293 -3.03 -9.10 -5.77
N LEU A 294 -4.08 -8.47 -6.31
CA LEU A 294 -3.93 -7.44 -7.32
C LEU A 294 -3.14 -6.22 -6.80
N SER A 295 -3.41 -5.81 -5.56
CA SER A 295 -2.66 -4.74 -4.90
C SER A 295 -1.18 -5.10 -4.72
N LEU A 296 -0.86 -6.35 -4.34
CA LEU A 296 0.52 -6.83 -4.26
C LEU A 296 1.24 -6.70 -5.61
N LEU A 297 0.59 -7.12 -6.70
CA LEU A 297 1.17 -7.03 -8.04
C LEU A 297 1.41 -5.58 -8.48
N TYR A 298 0.46 -4.68 -8.17
CA TYR A 298 0.61 -3.27 -8.43
C TYR A 298 1.75 -2.65 -7.60
N GLU A 299 1.92 -3.08 -6.35
CA GLU A 299 3.02 -2.65 -5.50
C GLU A 299 4.38 -3.06 -6.07
N MET A 300 4.48 -4.26 -6.65
CA MET A 300 5.71 -4.67 -7.34
C MET A 300 6.02 -3.82 -8.57
N ALA A 301 5.00 -3.35 -9.29
CA ALA A 301 5.21 -2.40 -10.38
C ALA A 301 5.68 -1.03 -9.87
N ALA A 302 5.18 -0.58 -8.71
CA ALA A 302 5.66 0.64 -8.07
C ALA A 302 7.12 0.50 -7.59
N HIS A 303 7.47 -0.67 -7.05
CA HIS A 303 8.85 -1.01 -6.66
C HIS A 303 9.82 -0.95 -7.86
N ASP A 304 9.42 -1.50 -9.02
CA ASP A 304 10.20 -1.36 -10.26
C ASP A 304 10.38 0.11 -10.66
N ALA A 305 9.34 0.94 -10.52
CA ALA A 305 9.40 2.37 -10.83
C ALA A 305 10.35 3.14 -9.91
N VAL A 306 10.41 2.79 -8.62
CA VAL A 306 11.37 3.37 -7.65
C VAL A 306 12.80 3.09 -8.10
N HIS A 307 13.11 1.83 -8.38
CA HIS A 307 14.46 1.43 -8.76
C HIS A 307 14.85 1.87 -10.18
N ARG A 308 13.88 2.02 -11.07
CA ARG A 308 14.08 2.73 -12.34
C ARG A 308 14.52 4.17 -12.10
N ALA A 309 13.86 4.89 -11.20
CA ALA A 309 14.21 6.27 -10.87
C ALA A 309 15.62 6.38 -10.28
N ASP A 310 16.06 5.43 -9.45
CA ASP A 310 17.43 5.36 -8.93
C ASP A 310 18.46 5.27 -10.07
N ILE A 311 18.22 4.37 -11.05
CA ILE A 311 19.09 4.20 -12.23
C ILE A 311 19.10 5.48 -13.09
N GLU A 312 17.94 6.07 -13.36
CA GLU A 312 17.82 7.31 -14.13
C GLU A 312 18.54 8.48 -13.45
N ALA A 313 18.42 8.59 -12.12
CA ALA A 313 19.11 9.62 -11.34
C ALA A 313 20.63 9.44 -11.39
N MET A 314 21.12 8.20 -11.26
CA MET A 314 22.53 7.87 -11.40
C MET A 314 23.06 8.27 -12.79
N ARG A 315 22.32 7.95 -13.87
CA ARG A 315 22.72 8.30 -15.25
C ARG A 315 22.70 9.81 -15.52
N GLY A 316 21.77 10.53 -14.88
CA GLY A 316 21.68 11.99 -14.99
C GLY A 316 22.75 12.74 -14.21
N ALA A 317 23.37 12.10 -13.21
CA ALA A 317 24.45 12.70 -12.44
C ALA A 317 25.71 12.83 -13.32
N LYS A 318 26.16 14.07 -13.59
CA LYS A 318 27.46 14.29 -14.23
C LYS A 318 28.55 13.57 -13.42
N PRO A 319 29.53 12.89 -14.05
CA PRO A 319 30.62 12.26 -13.34
C PRO A 319 31.26 13.31 -12.43
N ARG A 320 31.24 13.10 -11.12
CA ARG A 320 32.03 13.91 -10.19
C ARG A 320 33.48 13.63 -10.54
N GLY A 321 34.08 14.51 -11.35
CA GLY A 321 35.48 14.43 -11.71
C GLY A 321 36.28 14.27 -10.44
N ARG A 322 36.93 13.11 -10.26
CA ARG A 322 37.94 12.91 -9.23
C ARG A 322 38.98 14.00 -9.46
N SER A 323 39.01 15.02 -8.61
CA SER A 323 40.13 15.94 -8.52
C SER A 323 41.37 15.10 -8.26
N ARG A 324 42.26 15.04 -9.25
CA ARG A 324 43.57 14.40 -9.14
C ARG A 324 44.48 15.16 -8.20
#